data_AF-A0A1F9QYN8-F1
#
_entry.id   AF-A0A1F9QYN8-F1
#
_cell.length_a   1.000
_cell.length_b   1.000
_cell.length_c   1.000
_cell.angle_alpha   90.00
_cell.angle_beta   90.00
_cell.angle_gamma   90.00
#
_symmetry.space_group_name_H-M   'P 1'
#
loop_
_entity.id
_entity.type
_entity.pdbx_description
1 polymer ?
#
loop_
_entity_poly.entity_id
_entity_poly.type
_entity_poly.pdbx_seq_one_letter_code
_entity_poly.pdbx_strand_id
1 'polypeptide(L)'
;MRRILPGEEIEFKIKRMSDGDTVALGTRQSVYDYIRLAGVDAPEISHGRNKPGQPYGDESGARAAQLIEAEGSTIQVKIEDVDPYGRLVGWIRLRSRGGVWLNEVLVEEGWAWWYERYYPDLGELGRKQARARAARLGLWADPNPVPPWDFRRSQRGN
;
A
#
# COMPACT_ATOMS: atom_id res chain seq x y z
N MET A 1 -16.67 14.35 16.98
CA MET A 1 -15.77 14.06 15.84
C MET A 1 -16.61 13.69 14.64
N ARG A 2 -16.27 14.15 13.43
CA ARG A 2 -17.00 13.82 12.20
C ARG A 2 -16.78 12.33 11.85
N ARG A 3 -17.86 11.62 11.52
CA ARG A 3 -17.80 10.26 10.98
C ARG A 3 -17.30 10.35 9.54
N ILE A 4 -16.23 9.61 9.22
CA ILE A 4 -15.76 9.43 7.84
C ILE A 4 -16.63 8.38 7.18
N LEU A 5 -17.13 8.67 5.97
CA LEU A 5 -17.93 7.75 5.17
C LEU A 5 -17.12 7.22 3.96
N PRO A 6 -17.37 5.98 3.51
CA PRO A 6 -16.86 5.48 2.25
C PRO A 6 -17.17 6.42 1.08
N GLY A 7 -16.21 6.60 0.19
CA GLY A 7 -16.28 7.48 -0.97
C GLY A 7 -15.87 8.94 -0.71
N GLU A 8 -15.71 9.37 0.55
CA GLU A 8 -15.20 10.70 0.85
C GLU A 8 -13.74 10.85 0.39
N GLU A 9 -13.40 11.98 -0.22
CA GLU A 9 -12.01 12.38 -0.46
C GLU A 9 -11.58 13.39 0.60
N ILE A 10 -10.59 13.02 1.40
CA ILE A 10 -10.13 13.80 2.55
C ILE A 10 -8.62 14.02 2.45
N GLU A 11 -8.17 15.22 2.79
CA GLU A 11 -6.75 15.51 2.92
C GLU A 11 -6.24 15.14 4.32
N PHE A 12 -5.11 14.44 4.37
CA PHE A 12 -4.43 14.08 5.60
C PHE A 12 -3.00 14.61 5.63
N LYS A 13 -2.56 15.07 6.80
CA LYS A 13 -1.14 15.25 7.09
C LYS A 13 -0.47 13.91 7.30
N ILE A 14 0.66 13.71 6.66
CA ILE A 14 1.44 12.47 6.76
C ILE A 14 2.70 12.69 7.56
N LYS A 15 3.14 11.62 8.24
CA LYS A 15 4.42 11.57 8.92
C LYS A 15 5.48 10.93 8.04
N ARG A 16 5.16 9.77 7.46
CA ARG A 16 6.04 8.97 6.59
C ARG A 16 5.27 7.80 5.97
N MET A 17 5.86 7.16 4.97
CA MET A 17 5.51 5.79 4.62
C MET A 17 5.96 4.83 5.73
N SER A 18 5.06 3.93 6.16
CA SER A 18 5.34 2.95 7.21
C SER A 18 6.04 1.71 6.68
N ASP A 19 5.50 1.13 5.62
CA ASP A 19 5.94 -0.04 4.84
C ASP A 19 5.50 0.15 3.37
N GLY A 20 5.44 -0.88 2.52
CA GLY A 20 5.11 -0.71 1.10
C GLY A 20 3.63 -0.37 0.77
N ASP A 21 2.70 -0.54 1.72
CA ASP A 21 1.26 -0.30 1.50
C ASP A 21 0.54 0.42 2.66
N THR A 22 1.28 0.89 3.66
CA THR A 22 0.75 1.62 4.82
C THR A 22 1.44 2.98 5.01
N VAL A 23 0.66 4.06 5.10
CA VAL A 23 1.12 5.42 5.42
C VAL A 23 0.83 5.73 6.89
N ALA A 24 1.80 6.29 7.60
CA ALA A 24 1.62 6.80 8.96
C ALA A 24 1.18 8.28 8.93
N LEU A 25 0.13 8.61 9.68
CA LEU A 25 -0.46 9.94 9.75
C LEU A 25 0.17 10.85 10.81
N GLY A 26 0.04 12.16 10.60
CA GLY A 26 0.45 13.20 11.55
C GLY A 26 -0.59 13.41 12.67
N THR A 27 -0.14 13.33 13.92
CA THR A 27 -0.92 13.06 15.15
C THR A 27 -1.83 14.17 15.69
N ARG A 28 -2.19 15.22 14.92
CA ARG A 28 -3.02 16.34 15.48
C ARG A 28 -4.35 16.62 14.79
N GLN A 29 -4.67 15.96 13.68
CA GLN A 29 -5.90 16.23 12.93
C GLN A 29 -6.74 14.99 12.62
N SER A 30 -6.25 13.79 12.96
CA SER A 30 -6.88 12.51 12.66
C SER A 30 -6.97 11.66 13.93
N VAL A 31 -8.08 10.92 14.10
CA VAL A 31 -8.20 9.85 15.11
C VAL A 31 -7.53 8.54 14.67
N TYR A 32 -7.11 8.50 13.40
CA TYR A 32 -6.45 7.37 12.79
C TYR A 32 -4.95 7.62 12.74
N ASP A 33 -4.17 6.61 13.11
CA ASP A 33 -2.70 6.64 13.05
C ASP A 33 -2.16 6.22 11.68
N TYR A 34 -2.93 5.43 10.93
CA TYR A 34 -2.47 4.83 9.68
C TYR A 34 -3.56 4.80 8.60
N ILE A 35 -3.10 4.85 7.36
CA ILE A 35 -3.87 4.55 6.15
C ILE A 35 -3.24 3.33 5.49
N ARG A 36 -4.00 2.27 5.28
CA ARG A 36 -3.65 1.15 4.43
C ARG A 36 -4.19 1.38 3.02
N LEU A 37 -3.38 1.08 2.02
CA LEU A 37 -3.80 1.13 0.63
C LEU A 37 -4.88 0.07 0.34
N ALA A 38 -6.00 0.50 -0.23
CA ALA A 38 -7.06 -0.37 -0.74
C ALA A 38 -6.55 -1.22 -1.92
N GLY A 39 -7.02 -2.46 -2.03
CA GLY A 39 -6.79 -3.30 -3.22
C GLY A 39 -5.39 -3.90 -3.37
N VAL A 40 -4.43 -3.51 -2.53
CA VAL A 40 -3.03 -3.90 -2.70
C VAL A 40 -2.40 -4.38 -1.39
N ASP A 41 -1.33 -5.14 -1.51
CA ASP A 41 -0.56 -5.67 -0.38
C ASP A 41 0.91 -5.73 -0.81
N ALA A 42 1.78 -5.00 -0.13
CA ALA A 42 3.19 -4.92 -0.47
C ALA A 42 4.01 -5.93 0.33
N PRO A 43 5.20 -6.36 -0.17
CA PRO A 43 6.11 -7.18 0.60
C PRO A 43 6.46 -6.53 1.96
N GLU A 44 6.48 -7.35 3.01
CA GLU A 44 6.73 -6.88 4.38
C GLU A 44 8.16 -6.34 4.54
N ILE A 45 8.32 -5.17 5.19
CA ILE A 45 9.64 -4.67 5.55
C ILE A 45 10.11 -5.27 6.87
N SER A 46 11.42 -5.31 7.11
CA SER A 46 11.91 -5.77 8.41
C SER A 46 11.62 -4.75 9.52
N HIS A 47 11.10 -5.23 10.64
CA HIS A 47 10.89 -4.45 11.86
C HIS A 47 11.82 -4.90 13.00
N GLY A 48 13.02 -5.35 12.64
CA GLY A 48 14.05 -5.82 13.55
C GLY A 48 14.12 -7.36 13.64
N ARG A 49 14.98 -7.85 14.53
CA ARG A 49 15.39 -9.27 14.59
C ARG A 49 14.24 -10.27 14.71
N ASN A 50 13.14 -9.88 15.35
CA ASN A 50 12.00 -10.75 15.62
C ASN A 50 10.88 -10.61 14.57
N LYS A 51 11.07 -9.75 13.56
CA LYS A 51 10.13 -9.51 12.45
C LYS A 51 10.95 -9.38 11.17
N PRO A 52 11.42 -10.51 10.61
CA PRO A 52 12.18 -10.49 9.37
C PRO A 52 11.32 -9.90 8.24
N GLY A 53 11.96 -9.13 7.37
CA GLY A 53 11.32 -8.66 6.15
C GLY A 53 11.17 -9.78 5.13
N GLN A 54 10.31 -9.53 4.15
CA GLN A 54 10.13 -10.35 2.97
C GLN A 54 11.11 -9.89 1.88
N PRO A 55 11.53 -10.79 0.95
CA PRO A 55 12.18 -10.35 -0.28
C PRO A 55 11.42 -9.20 -0.95
N TYR A 56 12.15 -8.20 -1.44
CA TYR A 56 11.61 -6.96 -2.03
C TYR A 56 10.86 -6.02 -1.07
N GLY A 57 10.86 -6.31 0.23
CA GLY A 57 10.24 -5.43 1.24
C GLY A 57 10.84 -4.04 1.22
N ASP A 58 12.17 -3.95 1.37
CA ASP A 58 12.86 -2.67 1.47
C ASP A 58 12.76 -1.86 0.17
N GLU A 59 12.85 -2.51 -1.00
CA GLU A 59 12.73 -1.88 -2.30
C GLU A 59 11.31 -1.37 -2.56
N SER A 60 10.30 -2.17 -2.23
CA SER A 60 8.90 -1.76 -2.32
C SER A 60 8.60 -0.57 -1.40
N GLY A 61 9.05 -0.67 -0.14
CA GLY A 61 8.91 0.40 0.85
C GLY A 61 9.61 1.69 0.42
N ALA A 62 10.84 1.60 -0.10
CA ALA A 62 11.59 2.75 -0.60
C ALA A 62 10.89 3.42 -1.78
N ARG A 63 10.33 2.63 -2.71
CA ARG A 63 9.59 3.19 -3.84
C ARG A 63 8.30 3.87 -3.38
N ALA A 64 7.53 3.25 -2.50
CA ALA A 64 6.31 3.85 -1.95
C ALA A 64 6.63 5.15 -1.18
N ALA A 65 7.70 5.15 -0.38
CA ALA A 65 8.18 6.34 0.31
C ALA A 65 8.53 7.47 -0.66
N GLN A 66 9.30 7.18 -1.72
CA GLN A 66 9.66 8.19 -2.73
C GLN A 66 8.42 8.82 -3.39
N LEU A 67 7.41 8.02 -3.72
CA LEU A 67 6.17 8.51 -4.33
C LEU A 67 5.36 9.38 -3.37
N ILE A 68 5.30 8.99 -2.09
CA ILE A 68 4.60 9.73 -1.04
C ILE A 68 5.33 11.03 -0.68
N GLU A 69 6.66 11.01 -0.57
CA GLU A 69 7.46 12.19 -0.26
C GLU A 69 7.35 13.27 -1.34
N ALA A 70 7.16 12.87 -2.60
CA ALA A 70 6.90 13.79 -3.71
C ALA A 70 5.57 14.56 -3.57
N GLU A 71 4.63 14.09 -2.74
CA GLU A 71 3.37 14.81 -2.44
C GLU A 71 3.54 15.89 -1.36
N GLY A 72 4.68 15.93 -0.68
CA GLY A 72 4.96 16.85 0.42
C GLY A 72 4.42 16.34 1.76
N SER A 73 3.83 17.22 2.57
CA SER A 73 3.38 16.87 3.94
C SER A 73 1.90 16.48 4.02
N THR A 74 1.16 16.56 2.91
CA THR A 74 -0.25 16.19 2.84
C THR A 74 -0.55 15.32 1.63
N ILE A 75 -1.50 14.40 1.79
CA ILE A 75 -2.01 13.53 0.73
C ILE A 75 -3.53 13.63 0.65
N GLN A 76 -4.09 13.48 -0.55
CA GLN A 76 -5.52 13.32 -0.74
C GLN A 76 -5.87 11.84 -0.81
N VAL A 77 -6.89 11.43 -0.05
CA VAL A 77 -7.24 10.02 0.13
C VAL A 77 -8.72 9.85 -0.11
N LYS A 78 -9.08 8.99 -1.07
CA LYS A 78 -10.44 8.50 -1.23
C LYS A 78 -10.65 7.33 -0.28
N ILE A 79 -11.54 7.49 0.68
CA ILE A 79 -11.78 6.50 1.73
C ILE A 79 -12.62 5.35 1.19
N GLU A 80 -12.19 4.14 1.45
CA GLU A 80 -12.91 2.91 1.12
C GLU A 80 -13.62 2.37 2.36
N ASP A 81 -12.89 2.23 3.47
CA ASP A 81 -13.39 1.61 4.69
C ASP A 81 -12.51 1.96 5.91
N VAL A 82 -12.88 1.45 7.08
CA VAL A 82 -12.02 1.33 8.26
C VAL A 82 -11.86 -0.15 8.57
N ASP A 83 -10.63 -0.65 8.59
CA ASP A 83 -10.40 -2.07 8.86
C ASP A 83 -10.60 -2.42 10.36
N PRO A 84 -10.71 -3.72 10.71
CA PRO A 84 -10.90 -4.15 12.10
C PRO A 84 -9.78 -3.75 13.07
N TYR A 85 -8.61 -3.33 12.56
CA TYR A 85 -7.49 -2.84 13.36
C TYR A 85 -7.57 -1.32 13.59
N GLY A 86 -8.60 -0.66 13.08
CA GLY A 86 -8.81 0.77 13.20
C GLY A 86 -7.97 1.60 12.22
N ARG A 87 -7.46 1.00 11.13
CA ARG A 87 -6.77 1.74 10.07
C ARG A 87 -7.79 2.23 9.05
N LEU A 88 -7.58 3.43 8.52
CA LEU A 88 -8.29 3.83 7.31
C LEU A 88 -7.82 2.95 6.16
N VAL A 89 -8.74 2.55 5.30
CA VAL A 89 -8.45 1.87 4.04
C VAL A 89 -8.83 2.82 2.92
N GLY A 90 -7.93 3.05 1.95
CA GLY A 90 -8.24 4.00 0.89
C GLY A 90 -7.25 4.06 -0.26
N TRP A 91 -7.58 4.94 -1.20
CA TRP A 91 -6.81 5.22 -2.40
C TRP A 91 -6.12 6.56 -2.27
N ILE A 92 -4.81 6.58 -2.43
CA ILE A 92 -4.02 7.81 -2.32
C ILE A 92 -3.81 8.41 -3.70
N ARG A 93 -4.24 9.66 -3.89
CA ARG A 93 -4.08 10.41 -5.13
C ARG A 93 -2.69 11.06 -5.17
N LEU A 94 -1.91 10.77 -6.20
CA LEU A 94 -0.60 11.38 -6.44
C LEU A 94 -0.73 12.62 -7.34
N ARG A 95 -0.84 13.81 -6.74
CA ARG A 95 -0.94 15.09 -7.48
C ARG A 95 0.33 15.38 -8.27
N SER A 96 1.49 14.98 -7.75
CA SER A 96 2.79 15.10 -8.44
C SER A 96 2.86 14.27 -9.73
N ARG A 97 1.95 13.31 -9.92
CA ARG A 97 1.85 12.41 -11.08
C ARG A 97 0.53 12.55 -11.84
N GLY A 98 -0.01 13.76 -11.94
CA GLY A 98 -1.21 14.02 -12.73
C GLY A 98 -2.49 13.37 -12.17
N GLY A 99 -2.49 13.02 -10.88
CA GLY A 99 -3.65 12.47 -10.21
C GLY A 99 -3.85 10.96 -10.42
N VAL A 100 -2.81 10.19 -10.68
CA VAL A 100 -2.90 8.72 -10.63
C VAL A 100 -3.02 8.21 -9.19
N TRP A 101 -3.47 6.96 -9.03
CA TRP A 101 -3.56 6.32 -7.71
C TRP A 101 -2.25 5.63 -7.35
N LEU A 102 -1.71 5.90 -6.15
CA LEU A 102 -0.50 5.22 -5.64
C LEU A 102 -0.66 3.70 -5.68
N ASN A 103 -1.83 3.20 -5.29
CA ASN A 103 -2.18 1.78 -5.28
C ASN A 103 -1.93 1.13 -6.65
N GLU A 104 -2.39 1.78 -7.72
CA GLU A 104 -2.19 1.31 -9.09
C GLU A 104 -0.74 1.39 -9.54
N VAL A 105 -0.06 2.50 -9.21
CA VAL A 105 1.35 2.71 -9.58
C VAL A 105 2.23 1.63 -8.96
N LEU A 106 2.02 1.28 -7.69
CA LEU A 106 2.80 0.23 -7.03
C LEU A 106 2.60 -1.14 -7.68
N VAL A 107 1.37 -1.47 -8.11
CA VAL A 107 1.10 -2.74 -8.81
C VAL A 107 1.68 -2.73 -10.22
N GLU A 108 1.55 -1.61 -10.94
CA GLU A 108 2.06 -1.42 -12.29
C GLU A 108 3.59 -1.50 -12.37
N GLU A 109 4.27 -0.96 -11.36
CA GLU A 109 5.73 -1.00 -11.25
C GLU A 109 6.25 -2.31 -10.61
N GLY A 110 5.36 -3.21 -10.18
CA GLY A 110 5.72 -4.51 -9.62
C GLY A 110 6.18 -4.49 -8.17
N TRP A 111 5.77 -3.49 -7.39
CA TRP A 111 6.12 -3.32 -5.98
C TRP A 111 5.02 -3.73 -5.01
N ALA A 112 3.82 -4.01 -5.49
CA ALA A 112 2.73 -4.53 -4.67
C ALA A 112 1.95 -5.63 -5.41
N TRP A 113 1.35 -6.52 -4.63
CA TRP A 113 0.39 -7.51 -5.11
C TRP A 113 -1.00 -6.90 -5.18
N TRP A 114 -1.76 -7.24 -6.21
CA TRP A 114 -3.21 -7.04 -6.20
C TRP A 114 -3.85 -8.05 -5.24
N TYR A 115 -4.65 -7.56 -4.28
CA TYR A 115 -5.30 -8.38 -3.28
C TYR A 115 -6.70 -8.86 -3.74
N GLU A 116 -6.70 -9.75 -4.73
CA GLU A 116 -7.90 -10.28 -5.40
C GLU A 116 -9.00 -10.76 -4.44
N ARG A 117 -8.62 -11.39 -3.30
CA ARG A 117 -9.56 -11.93 -2.32
C ARG A 117 -10.56 -10.89 -1.79
N TYR A 118 -10.11 -9.66 -1.58
CA TYR A 118 -10.94 -8.58 -1.05
C TYR A 118 -11.44 -7.63 -2.14
N TYR A 119 -10.80 -7.66 -3.31
CA TYR A 119 -11.08 -6.75 -4.41
C TYR A 119 -11.11 -7.47 -5.77
N PRO A 120 -12.06 -8.41 -5.98
CA PRO A 120 -12.12 -9.20 -7.21
C PRO A 120 -12.50 -8.36 -8.45
N ASP A 121 -13.25 -7.28 -8.28
CA ASP A 121 -13.81 -6.47 -9.37
C ASP A 121 -12.89 -5.32 -9.86
N LEU A 122 -11.65 -5.24 -9.36
CA LEU A 122 -10.71 -4.19 -9.77
C LEU A 122 -9.89 -4.60 -11.01
N GLY A 123 -10.57 -4.64 -12.16
CA GLY A 123 -9.98 -5.06 -13.43
C GLY A 123 -8.67 -4.33 -13.79
N GLU A 124 -8.50 -3.07 -13.40
CA GLU A 124 -7.24 -2.32 -13.65
C GLU A 124 -6.05 -2.85 -12.84
N LEU A 125 -6.22 -3.17 -11.55
CA LEU A 125 -5.13 -3.74 -10.74
C LEU A 125 -4.71 -5.11 -11.27
N GLY A 126 -5.67 -5.97 -11.60
CA GLY A 126 -5.39 -7.26 -12.23
C GLY A 126 -4.62 -7.12 -13.55
N ARG A 127 -5.06 -6.20 -14.43
CA ARG A 127 -4.36 -5.90 -15.70
C ARG A 127 -2.96 -5.34 -15.49
N LYS A 128 -2.78 -4.44 -14.52
CA LYS A 128 -1.46 -3.85 -14.18
C LYS A 128 -0.52 -4.91 -13.62
N GLN A 129 -0.99 -5.76 -12.71
CA GLN A 129 -0.20 -6.87 -12.18
C GLN A 129 0.22 -7.85 -13.28
N ALA A 130 -0.71 -8.23 -14.18
CA ALA A 130 -0.40 -9.12 -15.29
C ALA A 130 0.71 -8.55 -16.20
N ARG A 131 0.67 -7.24 -16.48
CA ARG A 131 1.70 -6.53 -17.24
C ARG A 131 3.04 -6.50 -16.50
N ALA A 132 3.04 -6.15 -15.22
CA ALA A 132 4.24 -6.14 -14.39
C ALA A 132 4.91 -7.51 -14.30
N ARG A 133 4.10 -8.59 -14.18
CA ARG A 133 4.57 -9.99 -14.22
C ARG A 133 5.21 -10.35 -15.55
N ALA A 134 4.53 -10.06 -16.66
CA ALA A 134 5.05 -10.36 -18.00
C ALA A 134 6.37 -9.63 -18.28
N ALA A 135 6.53 -8.41 -17.77
CA ALA A 135 7.73 -7.61 -17.90
C ALA A 135 8.80 -7.88 -16.80
N ARG A 136 8.55 -8.79 -15.85
CA ARG A 136 9.45 -9.11 -14.73
C ARG A 136 9.89 -7.87 -13.92
N LEU A 137 8.95 -6.96 -13.66
CA LEU A 137 9.21 -5.74 -12.92
C LEU A 137 9.20 -5.99 -11.41
N GLY A 138 10.05 -5.27 -10.67
CA GLY A 138 10.08 -5.29 -9.21
C GLY A 138 10.17 -6.71 -8.64
N LEU A 139 9.22 -7.05 -7.77
CA LEU A 139 9.15 -8.37 -7.14
C LEU A 139 8.97 -9.52 -8.14
N TRP A 140 8.46 -9.24 -9.34
CA TRP A 140 8.26 -10.25 -10.40
C TRP A 140 9.55 -10.62 -11.14
N ALA A 141 10.68 -10.00 -10.81
CA ALA A 141 12.00 -10.47 -11.24
C ALA A 141 12.38 -11.79 -10.58
N ASP A 142 11.82 -12.07 -9.40
CA ASP A 142 11.92 -13.37 -8.74
C ASP A 142 11.13 -14.43 -9.54
N PRO A 143 11.70 -15.62 -9.81
CA PRO A 143 10.96 -16.71 -10.43
C PRO A 143 9.82 -17.27 -9.55
N ASN A 144 9.90 -17.14 -8.22
CA ASN A 144 8.93 -17.66 -7.26
C ASN A 144 8.57 -16.62 -6.18
N PRO A 145 7.99 -15.47 -6.55
CA PRO A 145 7.67 -14.44 -5.59
C PRO A 145 6.53 -14.91 -4.69
N VAL A 146 6.73 -14.78 -3.38
CA VAL A 146 5.73 -15.13 -2.37
C VAL A 146 4.82 -13.92 -2.13
N PRO A 147 3.49 -14.06 -2.07
CA PRO A 147 2.63 -12.94 -1.70
C PRO A 147 2.67 -12.66 -0.18
N PRO A 148 2.42 -11.42 0.27
CA PRO A 148 2.62 -11.06 1.67
C PRO A 148 1.65 -11.80 2.62
N TRP A 149 0.44 -12.14 2.17
CA TRP A 149 -0.46 -12.97 2.96
C TRP A 149 0.05 -14.40 3.18
N ASP A 150 0.82 -14.97 2.24
CA ASP A 150 1.45 -16.28 2.43
C ASP A 150 2.69 -16.18 3.31
N PHE A 151 3.49 -15.12 3.11
CA PHE A 151 4.63 -14.82 3.97
C PHE A 151 4.19 -14.66 5.44
N ARG A 152 3.15 -13.87 5.71
CA ARG A 152 2.60 -13.72 7.08
C ARG A 152 2.06 -15.03 7.65
N ARG A 153 1.52 -15.93 6.81
CA ARG A 153 1.06 -17.25 7.26
C ARG A 153 2.22 -18.16 7.66
N SER A 154 3.32 -18.15 6.91
CA SER A 154 4.50 -18.96 7.23
C SER A 154 5.19 -18.54 8.53
N GLN A 155 5.17 -17.24 8.86
CA GLN A 155 5.72 -16.72 10.12
C GLN A 155 4.89 -17.07 11.37
N ARG A 156 3.62 -17.46 11.22
CA ARG A 156 2.74 -17.83 12.35
C ARG A 156 2.80 -19.31 12.72
N GLY A 157 3.39 -20.13 11.85
CA GLY A 157 3.43 -21.59 11.96
C GLY A 157 4.69 -22.15 12.61
N ASN A 158 5.45 -21.33 13.35
CA ASN A 158 6.68 -21.74 14.03
C ASN A 158 6.63 -21.35 15.51
#